data_AF-A0A1X4G956-F1
#
_entry.id   AF-A0A1X4G956-F1
#
_cell.length_a   1.000
_cell.length_b   1.000
_cell.length_c   1.000
_cell.angle_alpha   90.00
_cell.angle_beta   90.00
_cell.angle_gamma   90.00
#
_symmetry.space_group_name_H-M   'P 1'
#
loop_
_entity.id
_entity.type
_entity.pdbx_description
1 polymer ?
#
loop_
_entity_poly.entity_id
_entity_poly.type
_entity_poly.pdbx_seq_one_letter_code
_entity_poly.pdbx_strand_id
1 'polypeptide(L)' 'MYRRHASNLSSEVVDYQEVILNTSHTHQGEWCLESLFCQGAGERVRELTYRLRDFDGVNRVKIMVIRDN' A
#
# COMPACT_ATOMS: atom_id res chain seq x y z
N MET A 1 3.17 -3.90 -5.45
CA MET A 1 3.81 -5.20 -5.76
C MET A 1 5.24 -5.14 -5.28
N TYR A 2 5.66 -6.12 -4.48
CA TYR A 2 6.94 -6.12 -3.78
C TYR A 2 7.46 -7.55 -3.55
N ARG A 3 8.72 -7.71 -3.16
CA ARG A 3 9.32 -9.01 -2.83
C ARG A 3 8.83 -9.52 -1.47
N ARG A 4 8.46 -10.80 -1.34
CA ARG A 4 7.89 -11.38 -0.10
C ARG A 4 8.74 -11.14 1.16
N HIS A 5 10.06 -11.11 1.03
CA HIS A 5 10.98 -10.94 2.16
C HIS A 5 11.38 -9.47 2.43
N ALA A 6 10.66 -8.50 1.86
CA ALA A 6 10.89 -7.10 2.18
C ALA A 6 10.36 -6.84 3.60
N SER A 7 11.27 -6.85 4.57
CA SER A 7 11.01 -7.18 5.98
C SER A 7 10.15 -6.17 6.75
N ASN A 8 9.81 -5.02 6.16
CA ASN A 8 9.15 -3.94 6.91
C ASN A 8 7.83 -3.45 6.31
N LEU A 9 7.41 -3.82 5.09
CA LEU A 9 6.24 -3.21 4.43
C LEU A 9 4.96 -3.27 5.28
N SER A 10 4.79 -4.38 6.01
CA SER A 10 3.65 -4.56 6.91
C SER A 10 3.63 -3.54 8.06
N SER A 11 4.78 -3.05 8.52
CA SER A 11 4.84 -1.98 9.53
C SER A 11 4.47 -0.61 8.98
N GLU A 12 4.91 -0.24 7.76
CA GLU A 12 4.45 1.03 7.17
C GLU A 12 2.95 1.02 6.90
N VAL A 13 2.35 -0.14 6.61
CA VAL A 13 0.89 -0.26 6.47
C VAL A 13 0.17 -0.07 7.82
N VAL A 14 0.76 -0.53 8.94
CA VAL A 14 0.19 -0.36 10.28
C VAL A 14 0.10 1.11 10.68
N ASP A 15 1.10 1.92 10.30
CA ASP A 15 1.14 3.35 10.64
C ASP A 15 0.04 4.19 9.96
N TYR A 16 -0.71 3.62 9.02
CA TYR A 16 -1.77 4.28 8.24
C TYR A 16 -3.13 3.59 8.36
N GLN A 17 -3.34 2.77 9.40
CA GLN A 17 -4.60 2.03 9.61
C GLN A 17 -5.83 2.94 9.72
N GLU A 18 -5.67 4.21 10.06
CA GLU A 18 -6.76 5.19 10.12
C GLU A 18 -7.34 5.55 8.74
N VAL A 19 -6.58 5.36 7.65
CA VAL A 19 -7.06 5.59 6.28
C VAL A 19 -7.22 4.31 5.47
N ILE A 20 -6.68 3.17 5.93
CA ILE A 20 -6.76 1.88 5.23
C ILE A 20 -7.95 1.08 5.77
N LEU A 21 -8.98 0.90 4.94
CA LEU A 21 -10.17 0.13 5.30
C LEU A 21 -9.97 -1.37 5.13
N ASN A 22 -9.24 -1.78 4.09
CA ASN A 22 -8.87 -3.17 3.91
C ASN A 22 -7.52 -3.31 3.23
N THR A 23 -6.95 -4.49 3.41
CA THR A 23 -5.80 -4.98 2.66
C THR A 23 -6.15 -6.32 2.03
N SER A 24 -5.72 -6.53 0.79
CA SER A 24 -5.77 -7.82 0.11
C SER A 24 -4.37 -8.14 -0.38
N HIS A 25 -3.81 -9.25 0.10
CA HIS A 25 -2.44 -9.64 -0.13
C HIS A 25 -2.41 -11.02 -0.81
N THR A 26 -1.87 -11.07 -2.02
CA THR A 26 -1.77 -12.30 -2.82
C THR A 26 -0.31 -12.63 -3.14
N HIS A 27 0.01 -13.91 -3.00
CA HIS A 27 1.32 -14.48 -3.26
C HIS A 27 1.45 -14.99 -4.71
N GLN A 28 2.52 -14.61 -5.40
CA GLN A 28 2.89 -15.16 -6.71
C GLN A 28 4.40 -15.42 -6.75
N GLY A 29 4.82 -16.67 -6.54
CA GLY A 29 6.25 -17.01 -6.44
C GLY A 29 6.93 -16.22 -5.31
N GLU A 30 7.97 -15.46 -5.64
CA GLU A 30 8.68 -14.55 -4.71
C GLU A 30 8.01 -13.17 -4.57
N TRP A 31 6.98 -12.89 -5.35
CA TRP A 31 6.31 -11.61 -5.37
C TRP A 31 5.03 -11.63 -4.55
N CYS A 32 4.73 -10.46 -4.01
CA CYS A 32 3.51 -10.15 -3.32
C CYS A 32 2.80 -9.01 -4.05
N LEU A 33 1.54 -9.22 -4.38
CA LEU A 33 0.63 -8.17 -4.81
C LEU A 33 -0.25 -7.79 -3.62
N GLU A 34 -0.13 -6.55 -3.18
CA GLU A 34 -0.95 -6.00 -2.11
C GLU A 34 -1.79 -4.84 -2.63
N SER A 35 -3.09 -4.90 -2.31
CA SER A 35 -4.08 -3.87 -2.62
C SER A 35 -4.58 -3.28 -1.32
N LEU A 36 -4.56 -1.96 -1.21
CA LEU A 36 -5.02 -1.22 -0.05
C LEU A 36 -6.25 -0.42 -0.46
N PHE A 37 -7.41 -0.69 0.14
CA PHE A 37 -8.59 0.15 -0.05
C PHE A 37 -8.55 1.26 1.00
N CYS A 38 -8.40 2.51 0.54
CA CYS A 38 -8.19 3.65 1.43
C CYS A 38 -9.34 4.66 1.34
N GLN A 39 -9.76 5.21 2.48
CA GLN A 39 -10.72 6.30 2.58
C GLN A 39 -10.28 7.28 3.67
N GLY A 40 -10.27 8.58 3.35
CA GLY A 40 -9.87 9.61 4.31
C GLY A 40 -9.34 10.86 3.62
N ALA A 41 -8.62 11.69 4.39
CA ALA A 41 -8.01 12.90 3.86
C ALA A 41 -7.02 12.57 2.73
N GLY A 42 -7.19 13.23 1.57
CA GLY A 42 -6.37 12.95 0.39
C GLY A 42 -4.87 13.19 0.60
N GLU A 43 -4.49 14.07 1.53
CA GLU A 43 -3.10 14.28 1.93
C GLU A 43 -2.50 13.02 2.58
N ARG A 44 -3.23 12.39 3.50
CA ARG A 44 -2.76 11.21 4.21
C ARG A 44 -2.62 10.00 3.28
N VAL A 45 -3.58 9.81 2.37
CA VAL A 45 -3.50 8.77 1.33
C VAL A 45 -2.34 9.01 0.35
N ARG A 46 -2.02 10.29 0.06
CA ARG A 46 -0.85 10.64 -0.76
C ARG A 46 0.46 10.33 -0.04
N GLU A 47 0.57 10.70 1.23
CA GLU A 47 1.75 10.40 2.06
C GLU A 47 2.02 8.90 2.12
N LEU A 48 0.99 8.08 2.41
CA LEU A 48 1.08 6.62 2.35
C LEU A 48 1.64 6.15 1.01
N THR A 49 1.11 6.68 -0.10
CA THR A 49 1.56 6.27 -1.43
C THR A 49 3.02 6.64 -1.68
N TYR A 50 3.47 7.81 -1.23
CA TYR A 50 4.87 8.20 -1.36
C TYR A 50 5.78 7.28 -0.55
N ARG A 51 5.42 6.95 0.69
CA ARG A 51 6.17 6.01 1.53
C ARG A 51 6.26 4.62 0.89
N LEU A 52 5.16 4.10 0.37
CA LEU A 52 5.14 2.82 -0.34
C LEU A 52 6.01 2.82 -1.60
N ARG A 53 6.14 3.94 -2.30
CA ARG A 53 7.02 4.05 -3.48
C ARG A 53 8.49 4.11 -3.12
N ASP A 54 8.80 4.66 -1.95
CA ASP A 54 10.17 4.82 -1.45
C ASP A 54 10.69 3.55 -0.74
N PHE A 55 9.79 2.59 -0.48
CA PHE A 55 10.14 1.38 0.23
C PHE A 55 10.99 0.41 -0.61
N ASP A 56 12.11 -0.02 -0.05
CA ASP A 56 13.02 -0.94 -0.73
C ASP A 56 12.37 -2.31 -0.97
N GLY A 57 12.52 -2.82 -2.20
CA GLY A 57 11.84 -4.03 -2.64
C GLY A 57 10.40 -3.85 -3.14
N VAL A 58 9.83 -2.64 -3.11
CA VAL A 58 8.61 -2.31 -3.87
C VAL A 58 8.99 -2.09 -5.33
N ASN A 59 8.47 -2.94 -6.21
CA ASN A 59 8.69 -2.81 -7.65
C ASN A 59 7.73 -1.80 -8.28
N ARG A 60 6.47 -1.78 -7.80
CA ARG A 60 5.42 -0.93 -8.39
C ARG A 60 4.31 -0.60 -7.41
N VAL A 61 3.94 0.68 -7.41
CA VAL A 61 2.72 1.20 -6.77
C VAL A 61 1.82 1.82 -7.85
N LYS A 62 0.54 1.45 -7.89
CA LYS A 62 -0.46 2.03 -8.79
C LYS A 62 -1.63 2.55 -7.97
N ILE A 63 -2.04 3.78 -8.23
CA ILE A 63 -3.18 4.43 -7.57
C ILE A 63 -4.37 4.43 -8.52
N MET A 64 -5.54 4.12 -7.99
CA MET A 64 -6.84 4.40 -8.60
C MET A 64 -7.63 5.26 -7.62
N VAL A 65 -8.15 6.40 -8.08
CA VAL A 65 -8.98 7.28 -7.25
C VAL A 65 -10.43 7.05 -7.63
N ILE A 66 -11.24 6.65 -6.66
CA ILE A 66 -12.69 6.57 -6.78
C ILE A 66 -13.24 7.85 -6.16
N ARG A 67 -14.03 8.61 -6.92
CA ARG A 67 -14.70 9.81 -6.44
C ARG A 67 -16.14 9.45 -6.15
N ASP A 68 -16.62 9.80 -4.96
CA ASP A 68 -18.05 9.89 -4.71
C ASP A 68 -18.58 11.19 -5.33
N ASN A 69 -19.84 11.18 -5.75
CA ASN A 69 -20.48 12.28 -6.48
C ASN A 69 -20.93 13.40 -5.54
#